data_AF-A0A7M3MW44-F1
#
_entry.id   AF-A0A7M3MW44-F1
#
_cell.length_a   1.000
_cell.length_b   1.000
_cell.length_c   1.000
_cell.angle_alpha   90.00
_cell.angle_beta   90.00
_cell.angle_gamma   90.00
#
_symmetry.space_group_name_H-M   'P 1'
#
loop_
_entity.id
_entity.type
_entity.pdbx_description
1 polymer ?
#
loop_
_entity_poly.entity_id
_entity_poly.type
_entity_poly.pdbx_seq_one_letter_code
_entity_poly.pdbx_strand_id
1 'polypeptide(L)'
;MTFPLKNSSKLHVKSLVLMLFIAPYFLASCGDLANRSNENTTTEGSFLASYYFSDTWLDISGETSNARATYWNPEGTMVYVVGRRTDNVVAYEVSEPWQVSMGSYYAEAELQGSNQHGLYFREDGEKMWIFDRTGIWTYQLSEPWNIQTLSEGNYTDFSEHVRRGHDIDFNPDGSRLFIDDRDLGAVFQYDLDSAWDVSTASLDYHLDISDIQREVRGLEFIEEGRLMLLMDTRRREILQFELTEPWEISTAEFTGVFDVSGQTPQGRGLSFSEDEEFFYVTCRNAGKIFQYQLYPVSSDTDGGN
;
A
#
# COMPACT_ATOMS: atom_id res chain seq x y z
N MET A 1 -9.66 6.61 -78.61
CA MET A 1 -10.42 5.48 -79.17
C MET A 1 -11.46 5.07 -78.15
N THR A 2 -12.69 4.97 -78.63
CA THR A 2 -13.96 4.67 -77.94
C THR A 2 -13.99 3.26 -77.33
N PHE A 3 -14.58 3.12 -76.15
CA PHE A 3 -15.23 1.87 -75.71
C PHE A 3 -16.63 2.19 -75.13
N PRO A 4 -17.69 1.46 -75.53
CA PRO A 4 -19.05 1.70 -75.06
C PRO A 4 -19.48 0.79 -73.90
N LEU A 5 -20.63 1.17 -73.34
CA LEU A 5 -21.37 0.61 -72.20
C LEU A 5 -22.01 -0.78 -72.45
N LYS A 6 -22.24 -1.48 -71.32
CA LYS A 6 -23.55 -1.96 -70.77
C LYS A 6 -23.59 -3.47 -70.46
N ASN A 7 -23.74 -3.86 -69.18
CA ASN A 7 -25.00 -4.41 -68.64
C ASN A 7 -24.94 -4.72 -67.12
N SER A 8 -26.11 -4.69 -66.52
CA SER A 8 -26.42 -4.72 -65.09
C SER A 8 -26.91 -6.09 -64.59
N SER A 9 -26.78 -6.35 -63.28
CA SER A 9 -27.64 -7.30 -62.55
C SER A 9 -27.89 -6.83 -61.10
N LYS A 10 -29.14 -7.06 -60.67
CA LYS A 10 -29.88 -6.40 -59.59
C LYS A 10 -29.56 -6.93 -58.18
N LEU A 11 -29.64 -6.03 -57.19
CA LEU A 11 -29.74 -6.29 -55.75
C LEU A 11 -31.19 -6.59 -55.35
N HIS A 12 -31.43 -7.53 -54.44
CA HIS A 12 -32.72 -7.75 -53.75
C HIS A 12 -32.58 -7.36 -52.28
N VAL A 13 -33.37 -6.38 -51.84
CA VAL A 13 -33.50 -5.97 -50.43
C VAL A 13 -34.83 -6.49 -49.90
N LYS A 14 -34.81 -7.23 -48.78
CA LYS A 14 -36.02 -7.62 -48.05
C LYS A 14 -36.34 -6.58 -46.98
N SER A 15 -37.61 -6.18 -46.94
CA SER A 15 -38.22 -5.23 -46.01
C SER A 15 -38.77 -5.98 -44.78
N LEU A 16 -38.65 -5.39 -43.58
CA LEU A 16 -39.52 -5.73 -42.45
C LEU A 16 -39.78 -4.50 -41.56
N VAL A 17 -41.02 -4.45 -41.09
CA VAL A 17 -41.83 -3.31 -40.62
C VAL A 17 -41.52 -2.94 -39.16
N LEU A 18 -41.50 -1.64 -38.85
CA LEU A 18 -41.48 -1.08 -37.48
C LEU A 18 -42.85 -0.43 -37.19
N MET A 19 -43.54 -0.89 -36.15
CA MET A 19 -44.80 -0.28 -35.66
C MET A 19 -44.51 0.80 -34.61
N LEU A 20 -45.11 1.98 -34.81
CA LEU A 20 -45.23 3.06 -33.82
C LEU A 20 -46.51 2.87 -32.98
N PHE A 21 -46.43 3.16 -31.68
CA PHE A 21 -47.55 3.58 -30.84
C PHE A 21 -47.15 4.82 -30.02
N ILE A 22 -48.09 5.75 -29.83
CA ILE A 22 -47.90 7.13 -29.35
C ILE A 22 -48.57 7.35 -27.97
N ALA A 23 -47.91 8.20 -27.16
CA ALA A 23 -48.39 9.13 -26.10
C ALA A 23 -48.71 8.59 -24.68
N PRO A 24 -48.69 9.44 -23.61
CA PRO A 24 -48.57 10.91 -23.57
C PRO A 24 -47.51 11.51 -22.60
N TYR A 25 -47.26 12.82 -22.79
CA TYR A 25 -46.50 13.71 -21.92
C TYR A 25 -47.27 14.04 -20.62
N PHE A 26 -46.55 14.12 -19.50
CA PHE A 26 -46.88 14.93 -18.32
C PHE A 26 -45.65 15.79 -17.94
N LEU A 27 -45.89 17.04 -17.55
CA LEU A 27 -44.90 18.04 -17.11
C LEU A 27 -44.75 18.04 -15.58
N ALA A 28 -43.63 18.62 -15.11
CA ALA A 28 -43.17 18.88 -13.72
C ALA A 28 -42.39 17.72 -13.08
N SER A 29 -41.28 17.90 -12.37
CA SER A 29 -40.68 19.06 -11.69
C SER A 29 -39.17 18.83 -11.62
N CYS A 30 -38.39 19.92 -11.61
CA CYS A 30 -37.01 19.87 -11.15
C CYS A 30 -37.01 19.41 -9.68
N GLY A 31 -36.22 18.40 -9.34
CA GLY A 31 -36.16 17.81 -8.01
C GLY A 31 -34.86 17.05 -7.84
N ASP A 32 -33.93 17.70 -7.16
CA ASP A 32 -32.73 17.24 -6.47
C ASP A 32 -32.21 15.83 -6.79
N LEU A 33 -31.06 15.78 -7.46
CA LEU A 33 -30.10 14.69 -7.35
C LEU A 33 -29.49 14.73 -5.95
N ALA A 34 -30.24 14.22 -4.97
CA ALA A 34 -29.72 13.96 -3.64
C ALA A 34 -28.72 12.79 -3.72
N ASN A 35 -27.50 13.15 -3.35
CA ASN A 35 -26.35 12.31 -3.04
C ASN A 35 -26.78 11.01 -2.34
N ARG A 36 -26.51 9.85 -2.95
CA ARG A 36 -26.69 8.55 -2.30
C ARG A 36 -25.47 8.34 -1.41
N SER A 37 -25.55 8.75 -0.15
CA SER A 37 -24.63 8.27 0.87
C SER A 37 -24.79 6.76 0.99
N ASN A 38 -23.70 6.03 0.81
CA ASN A 38 -23.63 4.64 1.25
C ASN A 38 -23.67 4.67 2.78
N GLU A 39 -24.82 4.39 3.37
CA GLU A 39 -24.90 4.02 4.77
C GLU A 39 -24.29 2.62 4.91
N ASN A 40 -22.98 2.58 5.18
CA ASN A 40 -22.36 1.42 5.80
C ASN A 40 -22.78 1.41 7.26
N THR A 41 -23.48 0.37 7.68
CA THR A 41 -23.70 0.05 9.10
C THR A 41 -22.35 -0.08 9.78
N THR A 42 -22.02 0.89 10.62
CA THR A 42 -20.84 0.93 11.48
C THR A 42 -20.98 -0.13 12.57
N THR A 43 -20.19 -1.20 12.45
CA THR A 43 -19.81 -2.00 13.62
C THR A 43 -18.87 -1.12 14.45
N GLU A 44 -19.18 -0.87 15.72
CA GLU A 44 -18.23 -0.29 16.66
C GLU A 44 -16.97 -1.17 16.67
N GLY A 45 -15.86 -0.65 16.14
CA GLY A 45 -14.59 -1.38 16.06
C GLY A 45 -13.66 -1.02 14.89
N SER A 46 -14.11 -0.34 13.82
CA SER A 46 -13.22 -0.06 12.68
C SER A 46 -12.55 1.32 12.83
N PHE A 47 -11.33 1.38 13.41
CA PHE A 47 -10.54 2.61 13.52
C PHE A 47 -10.40 3.36 12.17
N LEU A 48 -10.36 2.62 11.06
CA LEU A 48 -10.33 3.18 9.70
C LEU A 48 -11.73 3.38 9.09
N ALA A 49 -12.67 4.03 9.79
CA ALA A 49 -14.02 4.20 9.24
C ALA A 49 -14.06 5.14 8.01
N SER A 50 -13.14 6.11 7.93
CA SER A 50 -13.02 7.02 6.77
C SER A 50 -11.66 7.70 6.67
N TYR A 51 -11.29 8.11 5.45
CA TYR A 51 -10.09 8.87 5.15
C TYR A 51 -10.36 9.85 4.00
N TYR A 52 -9.44 10.80 3.81
CA TYR A 52 -9.45 11.66 2.63
C TYR A 52 -8.03 11.96 2.15
N PHE A 53 -7.89 12.21 0.84
CA PHE A 53 -6.64 12.67 0.26
C PHE A 53 -6.34 14.09 0.73
N SER A 54 -5.16 14.33 1.32
CA SER A 54 -4.80 15.60 1.93
C SER A 54 -4.43 16.70 0.92
N ASP A 55 -4.59 16.45 -0.39
CA ASP A 55 -4.14 17.34 -1.46
C ASP A 55 -2.62 17.63 -1.47
N THR A 56 -1.82 16.79 -0.81
CA THR A 56 -0.36 16.91 -0.69
C THR A 56 0.39 15.65 -1.16
N TRP A 57 1.62 15.85 -1.62
CA TRP A 57 2.54 14.77 -2.00
C TRP A 57 3.99 15.25 -1.93
N LEU A 58 4.91 14.30 -1.80
CA LEU A 58 6.34 14.51 -2.03
C LEU A 58 6.72 13.97 -3.42
N ASP A 59 7.48 14.73 -4.19
CA ASP A 59 8.11 14.24 -5.43
C ASP A 59 9.44 13.57 -5.08
N ILE A 60 9.58 12.31 -5.49
CA ILE A 60 10.74 11.45 -5.24
C ILE A 60 11.38 10.97 -6.56
N SER A 61 10.96 11.55 -7.69
CA SER A 61 11.37 11.07 -9.02
C SER A 61 12.81 11.45 -9.41
N GLY A 62 13.46 12.33 -8.65
CA GLY A 62 14.83 12.78 -8.90
C GLY A 62 15.90 11.80 -8.40
N GLU A 63 15.63 11.14 -7.27
CA GLU A 63 16.65 10.42 -6.49
C GLU A 63 16.43 8.90 -6.51
N THR A 64 15.20 8.45 -6.76
CA THR A 64 14.88 7.02 -6.81
C THR A 64 13.97 6.67 -7.97
N SER A 65 14.12 5.46 -8.49
CA SER A 65 13.25 4.96 -9.55
C SER A 65 12.62 3.62 -9.18
N ASN A 66 11.35 3.46 -9.58
CA ASN A 66 10.55 2.28 -9.22
C ASN A 66 10.43 2.11 -7.69
N ALA A 67 10.21 3.24 -7.00
CA ALA A 67 10.04 3.33 -5.55
C ALA A 67 9.03 2.31 -5.01
N ARG A 68 9.34 1.76 -3.84
CA ARG A 68 8.62 0.65 -3.21
C ARG A 68 8.14 1.02 -1.81
N ALA A 69 8.69 0.41 -0.78
CA ALA A 69 8.37 0.71 0.60
C ALA A 69 8.84 2.12 0.98
N THR A 70 8.12 2.67 1.94
CA THR A 70 8.43 3.90 2.65
C THR A 70 8.45 3.61 4.13
N TYR A 71 9.33 4.30 4.87
CA TYR A 71 9.38 4.21 6.31
C TYR A 71 9.59 5.61 6.89
N TRP A 72 8.95 5.93 8.01
CA TRP A 72 9.11 7.20 8.70
C TRP A 72 9.83 6.99 10.03
N ASN A 73 10.69 7.92 10.45
CA ASN A 73 11.13 7.88 11.84
C ASN A 73 9.97 8.25 12.79
N PRO A 74 10.03 7.85 14.07
CA PRO A 74 8.96 8.12 15.06
C PRO A 74 8.65 9.60 15.26
N GLU A 75 9.62 10.49 15.00
CA GLU A 75 9.40 11.94 15.10
C GLU A 75 8.73 12.54 13.86
N GLY A 76 8.53 11.76 12.79
CA GLY A 76 7.93 12.22 11.53
C GLY A 76 8.78 13.24 10.75
N THR A 77 10.05 13.39 11.11
CA THR A 77 10.99 14.37 10.55
C THR A 77 11.85 13.81 9.42
N MET A 78 11.81 12.50 9.19
CA MET A 78 12.53 11.81 8.14
C MET A 78 11.61 10.79 7.48
N VAL A 79 11.59 10.77 6.15
CA VAL A 79 10.97 9.69 5.38
C VAL A 79 12.01 9.03 4.49
N TYR A 80 12.04 7.71 4.51
CA TYR A 80 12.96 6.86 3.77
C TYR A 80 12.21 6.13 2.67
N VAL A 81 12.82 6.01 1.49
CA VAL A 81 12.22 5.35 0.33
C VAL A 81 13.22 4.40 -0.28
N VAL A 82 12.79 3.18 -0.59
CA VAL A 82 13.66 2.22 -1.29
C VAL A 82 13.36 2.16 -2.80
N GLY A 83 14.43 2.20 -3.58
CA GLY A 83 14.40 2.23 -5.04
C GLY A 83 14.82 0.92 -5.70
N ARG A 84 13.88 0.16 -6.26
CA ARG A 84 14.18 -1.15 -6.87
C ARG A 84 15.11 -1.10 -8.10
N ARG A 85 15.16 0.02 -8.82
CA ARG A 85 15.94 0.14 -10.08
C ARG A 85 17.24 0.91 -9.89
N THR A 86 17.29 1.74 -8.86
CA THR A 86 18.46 2.50 -8.43
C THR A 86 19.26 1.72 -7.39
N ASP A 87 18.70 0.64 -6.85
CA ASP A 87 19.28 -0.19 -5.80
C ASP A 87 19.77 0.64 -4.60
N ASN A 88 18.98 1.66 -4.23
CA ASN A 88 19.31 2.64 -3.18
C ASN A 88 18.19 2.77 -2.13
N VAL A 89 18.56 3.30 -0.96
CA VAL A 89 17.64 3.94 -0.02
C VAL A 89 17.88 5.44 -0.06
N VAL A 90 16.82 6.22 -0.15
CA VAL A 90 16.86 7.69 -0.16
C VAL A 90 16.14 8.21 1.06
N ALA A 91 16.75 9.17 1.75
CA ALA A 91 16.17 9.86 2.88
C ALA A 91 15.77 11.30 2.50
N TYR A 92 14.61 11.72 2.96
CA TYR A 92 14.13 13.10 2.86
C TYR A 92 13.91 13.65 4.27
N GLU A 93 14.43 14.84 4.53
CA GLU A 93 14.18 15.58 5.77
C GLU A 93 12.88 16.36 5.62
N VAL A 94 11.98 16.19 6.59
CA VAL A 94 10.65 16.78 6.65
C VAL A 94 10.64 17.85 7.73
N SER A 95 10.55 19.11 7.29
CA SER A 95 10.67 20.27 8.18
C SER A 95 9.50 20.48 9.14
N GLU A 96 8.34 19.91 8.84
CA GLU A 96 7.17 19.86 9.72
C GLU A 96 6.74 18.39 9.86
N PRO A 97 6.82 17.79 11.07
CA PRO A 97 6.51 16.39 11.29
C PRO A 97 5.25 15.92 10.56
N TRP A 98 5.35 14.78 9.87
CA TRP A 98 4.25 14.12 9.17
C TRP A 98 3.66 14.89 7.98
N GLN A 99 4.17 16.08 7.64
CA GLN A 99 3.72 16.84 6.47
C GLN A 99 4.56 16.49 5.25
N VAL A 100 4.14 15.49 4.47
CA VAL A 100 4.95 14.91 3.38
C VAL A 100 5.43 15.94 2.34
N SER A 101 4.61 16.97 2.07
CA SER A 101 4.96 18.04 1.12
C SER A 101 6.09 18.96 1.60
N MET A 102 6.46 18.88 2.88
CA MET A 102 7.56 19.63 3.50
C MET A 102 8.87 18.84 3.51
N GLY A 103 8.89 17.67 2.85
CA GLY A 103 10.06 16.83 2.62
C GLY A 103 11.02 17.43 1.59
N SER A 104 12.31 17.32 1.85
CA SER A 104 13.38 17.70 0.91
C SER A 104 14.49 16.66 0.93
N TYR A 105 15.12 16.40 -0.22
CA TYR A 105 16.18 15.40 -0.32
C TYR A 105 17.28 15.69 0.70
N TYR A 106 17.64 14.67 1.49
CA TYR A 106 18.68 14.75 2.50
C TYR A 106 19.91 13.94 2.09
N ALA A 107 19.75 12.64 1.84
CA ALA A 107 20.85 11.74 1.53
C ALA A 107 20.37 10.50 0.76
N GLU A 108 21.31 9.78 0.13
CA GLU A 108 21.08 8.45 -0.44
C GLU A 108 22.23 7.50 -0.10
N ALA A 109 21.93 6.22 0.06
CA ALA A 109 22.92 5.17 0.24
C ALA A 109 22.67 4.02 -0.73
N GLU A 110 23.75 3.50 -1.32
CA GLU A 110 23.70 2.30 -2.16
C GLU A 110 23.44 1.06 -1.29
N LEU A 111 22.58 0.18 -1.77
CA LEU A 111 22.23 -1.07 -1.10
C LEU A 111 22.90 -2.25 -1.79
N GLN A 112 23.16 -3.30 -1.01
CA GLN A 112 23.65 -4.57 -1.58
C GLN A 112 22.51 -5.34 -2.22
N GLY A 113 22.88 -6.21 -3.17
CA GLY A 113 21.94 -7.00 -3.93
C GLY A 113 21.21 -6.16 -4.99
N SER A 114 20.04 -6.65 -5.40
CA SER A 114 19.17 -5.99 -6.36
C SER A 114 17.74 -6.35 -6.06
N ASN A 115 16.77 -5.63 -6.63
CA ASN A 115 15.34 -5.88 -6.40
C ASN A 115 14.88 -5.54 -4.98
N GLN A 116 15.33 -4.43 -4.42
CA GLN A 116 14.85 -3.96 -3.13
C GLN A 116 13.36 -3.60 -3.23
N HIS A 117 12.57 -4.09 -2.28
CA HIS A 117 11.14 -3.85 -2.19
C HIS A 117 10.72 -3.39 -0.80
N GLY A 118 10.94 -4.22 0.22
CA GLY A 118 10.55 -3.90 1.59
C GLY A 118 11.64 -3.12 2.31
N LEU A 119 11.23 -2.29 3.25
CA LEU A 119 12.10 -1.45 4.06
C LEU A 119 11.53 -1.39 5.47
N TYR A 120 12.34 -1.70 6.47
CA TYR A 120 11.96 -1.56 7.88
C TYR A 120 13.14 -1.00 8.68
N PHE A 121 12.85 -0.13 9.65
CA PHE A 121 13.83 0.32 10.64
C PHE A 121 13.41 -0.13 12.03
N ARG A 122 14.38 -0.51 12.86
CA ARG A 122 14.09 -0.68 14.29
C ARG A 122 13.81 0.70 14.90
N GLU A 123 12.94 0.78 15.90
CA GLU A 123 12.53 2.03 16.54
C GLU A 123 13.68 2.90 17.08
N ASP A 124 14.81 2.29 17.43
CA ASP A 124 16.00 3.05 17.86
C ASP A 124 16.84 3.63 16.72
N GLY A 125 16.48 3.34 15.46
CA GLY A 125 17.17 3.81 14.26
C GLY A 125 18.53 3.17 14.01
N GLU A 126 18.97 2.20 14.82
CA GLU A 126 20.30 1.58 14.72
C GLU A 126 20.34 0.34 13.82
N LYS A 127 19.18 -0.17 13.39
CA LYS A 127 19.06 -1.29 12.46
C LYS A 127 18.08 -0.96 11.34
N MET A 128 18.42 -1.42 10.14
CA MET A 128 17.58 -1.33 8.95
C MET A 128 17.57 -2.66 8.21
N TRP A 129 16.41 -3.08 7.75
CA TRP A 129 16.22 -4.28 6.93
C TRP A 129 15.71 -3.89 5.56
N ILE A 130 16.30 -4.51 4.53
CA ILE A 130 15.89 -4.37 3.14
C ILE A 130 15.51 -5.74 2.61
N PHE A 131 14.27 -5.86 2.14
CA PHE A 131 13.78 -7.10 1.57
C PHE A 131 13.89 -7.10 0.05
N ASP A 132 14.55 -8.10 -0.52
CA ASP A 132 14.95 -8.13 -1.93
C ASP A 132 14.11 -9.05 -2.83
N ARG A 133 13.01 -9.60 -2.31
CA ARG A 133 11.97 -10.50 -2.89
C ARG A 133 11.84 -11.80 -2.13
N THR A 134 12.99 -12.36 -1.77
CA THR A 134 13.09 -13.67 -1.14
C THR A 134 14.11 -13.69 -0.03
N GLY A 135 14.97 -12.68 0.12
CA GLY A 135 15.86 -12.56 1.26
C GLY A 135 15.90 -11.16 1.83
N ILE A 136 16.42 -11.07 3.05
CA ILE A 136 16.54 -9.84 3.81
C ILE A 136 18.02 -9.51 4.00
N TRP A 137 18.38 -8.28 3.65
CA TRP A 137 19.65 -7.66 4.01
C TRP A 137 19.49 -6.88 5.30
N THR A 138 20.23 -7.26 6.34
CA THR A 138 20.27 -6.58 7.64
C THR A 138 21.46 -5.63 7.70
N TYR A 139 21.22 -4.37 7.99
CA TYR A 139 22.24 -3.33 8.15
C TYR A 139 22.24 -2.77 9.57
N GLN A 140 23.44 -2.42 10.04
CA GLN A 140 23.63 -1.65 11.26
C GLN A 140 23.91 -0.19 10.89
N LEU A 141 23.32 0.77 11.60
CA LEU A 141 23.64 2.19 11.50
C LEU A 141 24.45 2.59 12.73
N SER A 142 25.66 3.11 12.55
CA SER A 142 26.46 3.57 13.70
C SER A 142 25.97 4.88 14.29
N GLU A 143 25.18 5.63 13.53
CA GLU A 143 24.43 6.80 13.98
C GLU A 143 22.95 6.55 13.70
N PRO A 144 22.08 6.52 14.72
CA PRO A 144 20.65 6.30 14.55
C PRO A 144 20.06 7.15 13.43
N TRP A 145 19.23 6.54 12.57
CA TRP A 145 18.51 7.21 11.48
C TRP A 145 19.40 7.80 10.36
N ASN A 146 20.73 7.67 10.46
CA ASN A 146 21.66 8.17 9.43
C ASN A 146 22.10 7.05 8.48
N ILE A 147 21.41 6.94 7.33
CA ILE A 147 21.71 5.95 6.28
C ILE A 147 23.10 6.11 5.64
N GLN A 148 23.83 7.20 5.88
CA GLN A 148 25.23 7.31 5.44
C GLN A 148 26.19 6.47 6.29
N THR A 149 25.70 5.91 7.40
CA THR A 149 26.49 5.14 8.36
C THR A 149 26.19 3.64 8.33
N LEU A 150 25.57 3.17 7.24
CA LEU A 150 25.27 1.76 7.04
C LEU A 150 26.55 0.91 7.06
N SER A 151 26.48 -0.20 7.77
CA SER A 151 27.47 -1.28 7.71
C SER A 151 27.43 -2.02 6.38
N GLU A 152 28.36 -2.97 6.20
CA GLU A 152 28.11 -4.07 5.26
C GLU A 152 26.87 -4.87 5.73
N GLY A 153 25.97 -5.17 4.81
CA GLY A 153 24.73 -5.87 5.04
C GLY A 153 24.91 -7.39 5.14
N ASN A 154 24.18 -8.01 6.05
CA ASN A 154 24.13 -9.46 6.22
C ASN A 154 22.87 -10.04 5.57
N TYR A 155 23.04 -11.04 4.70
CA TYR A 155 21.95 -11.63 3.93
C TYR A 155 21.37 -12.88 4.61
N THR A 156 20.04 -12.96 4.71
CA THR A 156 19.29 -14.16 5.11
C THR A 156 18.28 -14.52 4.03
N ASP A 157 18.25 -15.79 3.61
CA ASP A 157 17.37 -16.27 2.55
C ASP A 157 16.09 -16.91 3.11
N PHE A 158 14.95 -16.53 2.56
CA PHE A 158 13.60 -17.04 2.87
C PHE A 158 12.97 -17.76 1.66
N SER A 159 13.74 -18.06 0.61
CA SER A 159 13.25 -18.67 -0.64
C SER A 159 12.65 -20.08 -0.49
N GLU A 160 12.82 -20.72 0.67
CA GLU A 160 12.14 -21.97 1.02
C GLU A 160 10.62 -21.82 1.00
N HIS A 161 10.11 -20.70 1.53
CA HIS A 161 8.68 -20.43 1.67
C HIS A 161 8.21 -19.28 0.77
N VAL A 162 9.05 -18.25 0.60
CA VAL A 162 8.71 -17.03 -0.13
C VAL A 162 9.13 -17.14 -1.61
N ARG A 163 8.28 -16.68 -2.52
CA ARG A 163 8.49 -16.75 -3.98
C ARG A 163 8.51 -15.39 -4.65
N ARG A 164 7.62 -14.50 -4.23
CA ARG A 164 7.47 -13.15 -4.77
C ARG A 164 6.98 -12.19 -3.70
N GLY A 165 7.71 -12.12 -2.60
CA GLY A 165 7.41 -11.16 -1.56
C GLY A 165 7.74 -9.72 -1.95
N HIS A 166 7.11 -8.75 -1.29
CA HIS A 166 7.30 -7.34 -1.57
C HIS A 166 7.62 -6.50 -0.34
N ASP A 167 7.14 -6.87 0.83
CA ASP A 167 7.32 -6.07 2.02
C ASP A 167 7.49 -6.95 3.25
N ILE A 168 8.00 -6.32 4.30
CA ILE A 168 8.23 -6.94 5.58
C ILE A 168 7.75 -6.01 6.69
N ASP A 169 7.33 -6.60 7.81
CA ASP A 169 7.04 -5.86 9.03
C ASP A 169 7.46 -6.69 10.25
N PHE A 170 7.66 -6.05 11.39
CA PHE A 170 7.97 -6.69 12.66
C PHE A 170 6.94 -6.31 13.72
N ASN A 171 6.78 -7.15 14.73
CA ASN A 171 6.15 -6.70 15.96
C ASN A 171 7.13 -5.84 16.79
N PRO A 172 6.66 -4.99 17.73
CA PRO A 172 7.51 -4.03 18.45
C PRO A 172 8.62 -4.64 19.29
N ASP A 173 8.48 -5.87 19.77
CA ASP A 173 9.55 -6.55 20.51
C ASP A 173 10.58 -7.25 19.60
N GLY A 174 10.31 -7.32 18.30
CA GLY A 174 11.16 -7.92 17.28
C GLY A 174 11.20 -9.45 17.30
N SER A 175 10.32 -10.10 18.06
CA SER A 175 10.22 -11.57 18.11
C SER A 175 9.47 -12.17 16.93
N ARG A 176 8.77 -11.35 16.13
CA ARG A 176 8.04 -11.78 14.94
C ARG A 176 8.37 -10.96 13.72
N LEU A 177 8.44 -11.65 12.60
CA LEU A 177 8.62 -11.09 11.26
C LEU A 177 7.45 -11.52 10.38
N PHE A 178 6.92 -10.57 9.62
CA PHE A 178 5.85 -10.79 8.67
C PHE A 178 6.35 -10.51 7.26
N ILE A 179 5.91 -11.31 6.28
CA ILE A 179 6.29 -11.15 4.87
C ILE A 179 5.06 -11.37 3.99
N ASP A 180 4.70 -10.39 3.15
CA ASP A 180 3.67 -10.59 2.13
C ASP A 180 4.22 -11.39 0.94
N ASP A 181 3.38 -12.16 0.25
CA ASP A 181 3.74 -12.81 -1.01
C ASP A 181 2.61 -12.73 -2.02
N ARG A 182 2.89 -12.05 -3.13
CA ARG A 182 1.94 -11.85 -4.20
C ARG A 182 1.60 -13.13 -4.96
N ASP A 183 2.60 -13.94 -5.29
CA ASP A 183 2.42 -15.07 -6.21
C ASP A 183 1.77 -16.24 -5.50
N LEU A 184 2.11 -16.44 -4.23
CA LEU A 184 1.44 -17.41 -3.37
C LEU A 184 0.11 -16.88 -2.83
N GLY A 185 -0.09 -15.56 -2.83
CA GLY A 185 -1.27 -14.94 -2.24
C GLY A 185 -1.35 -15.24 -0.75
N ALA A 186 -0.26 -14.98 -0.03
CA ALA A 186 -0.14 -15.30 1.38
C ALA A 186 0.53 -14.17 2.17
N VAL A 187 0.33 -14.17 3.48
CA VAL A 187 1.20 -13.47 4.44
C VAL A 187 1.82 -14.52 5.34
N PHE A 188 3.14 -14.48 5.50
CA PHE A 188 3.89 -15.40 6.36
C PHE A 188 4.19 -14.74 7.70
N GLN A 189 4.04 -15.49 8.79
CA GLN A 189 4.49 -15.13 10.14
C GLN A 189 5.63 -16.07 10.53
N TYR A 190 6.75 -15.47 10.94
CA TYR A 190 7.91 -16.17 11.46
C TYR A 190 8.14 -15.77 12.91
N ASP A 191 8.47 -16.75 13.75
CA ASP A 191 9.02 -16.51 15.08
C ASP A 191 10.55 -16.43 15.01
N LEU A 192 11.13 -15.48 15.73
CA LEU A 192 12.57 -15.27 15.84
C LEU A 192 13.03 -15.69 17.24
N ASP A 193 13.85 -16.75 17.32
CA ASP A 193 14.43 -17.21 18.59
C ASP A 193 15.29 -16.12 19.25
N SER A 194 15.84 -15.20 18.47
CA SER A 194 16.51 -13.99 18.94
C SER A 194 15.88 -12.77 18.31
N ALA A 195 15.25 -11.92 19.14
CA ALA A 195 14.58 -10.71 18.70
C ALA A 195 15.48 -9.87 17.78
N TRP A 196 14.92 -9.41 16.66
CA TRP A 196 15.63 -8.63 15.64
C TRP A 196 16.80 -9.35 14.94
N ASP A 197 16.87 -10.67 15.04
CA ASP A 197 17.80 -11.52 14.28
C ASP A 197 17.03 -12.45 13.33
N VAL A 198 16.84 -11.96 12.10
CA VAL A 198 16.12 -12.69 11.03
C VAL A 198 16.78 -14.01 10.64
N SER A 199 18.07 -14.22 10.97
CA SER A 199 18.74 -15.51 10.71
C SER A 199 18.26 -16.64 11.62
N THR A 200 17.54 -16.29 12.69
CA THR A 200 16.92 -17.22 13.63
C THR A 200 15.43 -17.44 13.34
N ALA A 201 14.92 -16.87 12.24
CA ALA A 201 13.51 -16.97 11.88
C ALA A 201 13.12 -18.42 11.56
N SER A 202 11.98 -18.84 12.08
CA SER A 202 11.33 -20.11 11.78
C SER A 202 9.87 -19.86 11.43
N LEU A 203 9.38 -20.51 10.37
CA LEU A 203 8.00 -20.32 9.92
C LEU A 203 7.04 -20.87 10.98
N ASP A 204 6.16 -20.01 11.49
CA ASP A 204 5.12 -20.38 12.44
C ASP A 204 3.78 -20.60 11.71
N TYR A 205 3.33 -19.62 10.91
CA TYR A 205 2.04 -19.66 10.22
C TYR A 205 2.08 -18.98 8.86
N HIS A 206 1.13 -19.32 7.97
CA HIS A 206 0.84 -18.55 6.77
C HIS A 206 -0.67 -18.34 6.62
N LEU A 207 -1.07 -17.09 6.42
CA LEU A 207 -2.44 -16.71 6.10
C LEU A 207 -2.63 -16.78 4.58
N ASP A 208 -3.60 -17.58 4.12
CA ASP A 208 -4.00 -17.61 2.71
C ASP A 208 -4.95 -16.44 2.42
N ILE A 209 -4.54 -15.56 1.50
CA ILE A 209 -5.31 -14.42 1.02
C ILE A 209 -5.52 -14.50 -0.50
N SER A 210 -5.31 -15.67 -1.12
CA SER A 210 -5.32 -15.86 -2.58
C SER A 210 -6.66 -15.53 -3.24
N ASP A 211 -7.77 -15.74 -2.52
CA ASP A 211 -9.12 -15.37 -2.96
C ASP A 211 -9.44 -13.87 -2.78
N ILE A 212 -8.64 -13.15 -1.99
CA ILE A 212 -8.84 -11.75 -1.65
C ILE A 212 -7.94 -10.87 -2.53
N GLN A 213 -6.63 -11.16 -2.57
CA GLN A 213 -5.65 -10.31 -3.24
C GLN A 213 -5.61 -10.49 -4.76
N ARG A 214 -5.01 -9.53 -5.45
CA ARG A 214 -4.71 -9.56 -6.88
C ARG A 214 -3.26 -9.19 -7.18
N GLU A 215 -2.71 -8.20 -6.48
CA GLU A 215 -1.28 -7.86 -6.47
C GLU A 215 -0.88 -7.12 -5.18
N VAL A 216 -0.85 -7.80 -4.03
CA VAL A 216 -0.30 -7.23 -2.77
C VAL A 216 1.18 -6.89 -2.90
N ARG A 217 1.58 -5.75 -2.30
CA ARG A 217 2.93 -5.19 -2.40
C ARG A 217 3.42 -4.36 -1.22
N GLY A 218 2.56 -4.09 -0.25
CA GLY A 218 2.89 -3.34 0.95
C GLY A 218 2.18 -4.00 2.10
N LEU A 219 2.81 -4.00 3.27
CA LEU A 219 2.33 -4.62 4.50
C LEU A 219 2.63 -3.67 5.65
N GLU A 220 1.65 -3.40 6.50
CA GLU A 220 1.84 -2.67 7.75
C GLU A 220 0.85 -3.19 8.80
N PHE A 221 1.31 -3.36 10.03
CA PHE A 221 0.46 -3.48 11.21
C PHE A 221 0.26 -2.12 11.89
N ILE A 222 -0.98 -1.83 12.27
CA ILE A 222 -1.36 -0.63 13.03
C ILE A 222 -2.27 -1.03 14.20
N GLU A 223 -2.73 -0.06 14.99
CA GLU A 223 -3.64 -0.24 16.11
C GLU A 223 -3.09 -1.26 17.12
N GLU A 224 -1.82 -1.08 17.51
CA GLU A 224 -1.11 -1.99 18.43
C GLU A 224 -1.21 -3.45 17.95
N GLY A 225 -1.03 -3.67 16.63
CA GLY A 225 -1.02 -5.00 16.01
C GLY A 225 -2.39 -5.63 15.78
N ARG A 226 -3.49 -4.92 16.07
CA ARG A 226 -4.86 -5.40 15.86
C ARG A 226 -5.34 -5.26 14.42
N LEU A 227 -4.70 -4.41 13.62
CA LEU A 227 -5.01 -4.27 12.21
C LEU A 227 -3.79 -4.60 11.37
N MET A 228 -3.99 -5.46 10.37
CA MET A 228 -3.01 -5.72 9.31
C MET A 228 -3.54 -5.16 8.00
N LEU A 229 -2.74 -4.33 7.35
CA LEU A 229 -3.10 -3.63 6.12
C LEU A 229 -2.20 -4.06 4.98
N LEU A 230 -2.79 -4.33 3.82
CA LEU A 230 -2.07 -4.73 2.62
C LEU A 230 -2.37 -3.80 1.43
N MET A 231 -1.35 -3.15 0.87
CA MET A 231 -1.51 -2.36 -0.35
C MET A 231 -1.59 -3.28 -1.57
N ASP A 232 -2.77 -3.39 -2.19
CA ASP A 232 -2.97 -4.13 -3.43
C ASP A 232 -2.95 -3.21 -4.65
N THR A 233 -1.88 -3.30 -5.45
CA THR A 233 -1.72 -2.42 -6.60
C THR A 233 -2.78 -2.65 -7.68
N ARG A 234 -3.20 -3.90 -7.91
CA ARG A 234 -4.09 -4.20 -9.04
C ARG A 234 -5.53 -3.84 -8.72
N ARG A 235 -5.93 -4.04 -7.47
CA ARG A 235 -7.20 -3.54 -6.94
C ARG A 235 -7.19 -2.02 -6.81
N ARG A 236 -6.00 -1.43 -6.56
CA ARG A 236 -5.82 -0.01 -6.20
C ARG A 236 -6.52 0.28 -4.88
N GLU A 237 -6.46 -0.69 -3.99
CA GLU A 237 -7.15 -0.72 -2.71
C GLU A 237 -6.16 -1.12 -1.62
N ILE A 238 -6.33 -0.59 -0.42
CA ILE A 238 -5.71 -1.15 0.79
C ILE A 238 -6.68 -2.19 1.34
N LEU A 239 -6.19 -3.39 1.61
CA LEU A 239 -6.96 -4.50 2.19
C LEU A 239 -6.80 -4.46 3.70
N GLN A 240 -7.90 -4.53 4.44
CA GLN A 240 -7.88 -4.54 5.91
C GLN A 240 -8.22 -5.91 6.46
N PHE A 241 -7.41 -6.34 7.42
CA PHE A 241 -7.64 -7.52 8.25
C PHE A 241 -7.64 -7.11 9.73
N GLU A 242 -8.65 -7.55 10.47
CA GLU A 242 -8.70 -7.42 11.93
C GLU A 242 -8.17 -8.68 12.59
N LEU A 243 -7.30 -8.50 13.57
CA LEU A 243 -6.74 -9.57 14.38
C LEU A 243 -7.35 -9.50 15.77
N THR A 244 -7.87 -10.63 16.26
CA THR A 244 -8.38 -10.68 17.64
C THR A 244 -7.25 -10.67 18.66
N GLU A 245 -6.09 -11.22 18.28
CA GLU A 245 -4.86 -11.20 19.08
C GLU A 245 -3.78 -10.39 18.33
N PRO A 246 -3.19 -9.35 18.94
CA PRO A 246 -2.17 -8.52 18.30
C PRO A 246 -1.02 -9.31 17.68
N TRP A 247 -0.65 -8.98 16.44
CA TRP A 247 0.45 -9.64 15.70
C TRP A 247 0.35 -11.17 15.62
N GLU A 248 -0.86 -11.73 15.71
CA GLU A 248 -1.17 -13.14 15.46
C GLU A 248 -2.01 -13.29 14.19
N ILE A 249 -1.36 -13.46 13.03
CA ILE A 249 -2.09 -13.52 11.74
C ILE A 249 -2.96 -14.77 11.60
N SER A 250 -2.81 -15.76 12.49
CA SER A 250 -3.72 -16.91 12.59
C SER A 250 -5.14 -16.51 13.04
N THR A 251 -5.29 -15.31 13.61
CA THR A 251 -6.57 -14.73 14.03
C THR A 251 -7.09 -13.64 13.10
N ALA A 252 -6.38 -13.40 11.99
CA ALA A 252 -6.71 -12.34 11.04
C ALA A 252 -7.98 -12.69 10.24
N GLU A 253 -8.93 -11.77 10.23
CA GLU A 253 -10.17 -11.84 9.45
C GLU A 253 -10.25 -10.64 8.51
N PHE A 254 -10.57 -10.87 7.23
CA PHE A 254 -10.71 -9.79 6.26
C PHE A 254 -11.98 -8.97 6.53
N THR A 255 -11.85 -7.68 6.81
CA THR A 255 -13.00 -6.83 7.20
C THR A 255 -13.34 -5.73 6.20
N GLY A 256 -12.43 -5.35 5.30
CA GLY A 256 -12.76 -4.30 4.34
C GLY A 256 -11.66 -3.90 3.37
N VAL A 257 -11.97 -2.86 2.59
CA VAL A 257 -11.02 -2.20 1.69
C VAL A 257 -11.17 -0.69 1.68
N PHE A 258 -10.07 -0.02 1.33
CA PHE A 258 -10.02 1.43 1.09
C PHE A 258 -9.57 1.73 -0.34
N ASP A 259 -10.38 2.45 -1.10
CA ASP A 259 -10.09 2.80 -2.51
C ASP A 259 -9.12 3.99 -2.63
N VAL A 260 -7.85 3.70 -2.88
CA VAL A 260 -6.82 4.74 -3.09
C VAL A 260 -6.64 5.10 -4.57
N SER A 261 -7.56 4.65 -5.42
CA SER A 261 -7.36 4.67 -6.87
C SER A 261 -7.45 6.05 -7.53
N GLY A 262 -7.97 7.05 -6.83
CA GLY A 262 -8.04 8.44 -7.30
C GLY A 262 -6.67 9.06 -7.53
N GLN A 263 -5.71 8.80 -6.64
CA GLN A 263 -4.38 9.41 -6.66
C GLN A 263 -3.28 8.38 -6.90
N THR A 264 -3.50 7.11 -6.55
CA THR A 264 -2.45 6.08 -6.55
C THR A 264 -2.79 4.91 -7.47
N PRO A 265 -2.88 5.11 -8.80
CA PRO A 265 -3.21 4.02 -9.73
C PRO A 265 -2.15 2.91 -9.76
N GLN A 266 -0.99 3.13 -9.13
CA GLN A 266 0.06 2.13 -8.93
C GLN A 266 0.70 2.23 -7.52
N GLY A 267 -0.11 2.32 -6.47
CA GLY A 267 0.35 2.24 -5.08
C GLY A 267 1.19 0.98 -4.83
N ARG A 268 2.31 1.12 -4.12
CA ARG A 268 3.29 0.06 -3.83
C ARG A 268 3.48 -0.08 -2.32
N GLY A 269 4.20 0.85 -1.71
CA GLY A 269 4.39 0.92 -0.27
C GLY A 269 3.20 1.62 0.40
N LEU A 270 3.02 1.26 1.67
CA LEU A 270 2.08 1.83 2.61
C LEU A 270 2.88 2.10 3.89
N SER A 271 2.62 3.22 4.56
CA SER A 271 3.23 3.53 5.86
C SER A 271 2.32 4.53 6.59
N PHE A 272 2.38 4.56 7.92
CA PHE A 272 1.53 5.42 8.75
C PHE A 272 2.35 6.44 9.55
N SER A 273 1.66 7.46 10.06
CA SER A 273 2.21 8.26 11.16
C SER A 273 2.10 7.50 12.48
N GLU A 274 2.99 7.81 13.43
CA GLU A 274 3.04 7.17 14.74
C GLU A 274 1.72 7.30 15.52
N ASP A 275 1.03 8.43 15.36
CA ASP A 275 -0.28 8.71 15.95
C ASP A 275 -1.45 8.17 15.11
N GLU A 276 -1.15 7.52 13.99
CA GLU A 276 -2.09 6.97 13.02
C GLU A 276 -3.12 8.01 12.51
N GLU A 277 -2.77 9.30 12.54
CA GLU A 277 -3.58 10.37 11.93
C GLU A 277 -3.39 10.45 10.40
N PHE A 278 -2.27 9.96 9.89
CA PHE A 278 -1.94 9.99 8.47
C PHE A 278 -1.49 8.62 7.97
N PHE A 279 -1.78 8.36 6.70
CA PHE A 279 -1.12 7.29 5.96
C PHE A 279 -0.59 7.79 4.64
N TYR A 280 0.41 7.07 4.13
CA TYR A 280 1.14 7.45 2.95
C TYR A 280 1.18 6.29 1.97
N VAL A 281 1.04 6.61 0.68
CA VAL A 281 1.12 5.61 -0.38
C VAL A 281 2.16 6.01 -1.40
N THR A 282 3.17 5.16 -1.54
CA THR A 282 4.24 5.33 -2.53
C THR A 282 3.79 4.85 -3.89
N CYS A 283 3.84 5.71 -4.90
CA CYS A 283 3.30 5.43 -6.23
C CYS A 283 4.41 5.39 -7.30
N ARG A 284 4.67 4.17 -7.80
CA ARG A 284 5.80 3.83 -8.68
C ARG A 284 5.97 4.76 -9.89
N ASN A 285 4.90 4.97 -10.65
CA ASN A 285 4.97 5.70 -11.92
C ASN A 285 4.74 7.20 -11.74
N ALA A 286 4.10 7.61 -10.65
CA ALA A 286 3.98 9.02 -10.33
C ALA A 286 5.31 9.58 -9.82
N GLY A 287 6.17 8.73 -9.25
CA GLY A 287 7.39 9.18 -8.57
C GLY A 287 7.04 10.05 -7.37
N LYS A 288 6.00 9.64 -6.63
CA LYS A 288 5.43 10.43 -5.53
C LYS A 288 5.07 9.56 -4.33
N ILE A 289 5.13 10.18 -3.16
CA ILE A 289 4.47 9.71 -1.94
C ILE A 289 3.25 10.59 -1.73
N PHE A 290 2.05 10.00 -1.70
CA PHE A 290 0.80 10.72 -1.45
C PHE A 290 0.41 10.59 0.02
N GLN A 291 -0.08 11.68 0.62
CA GLN A 291 -0.57 11.69 1.99
C GLN A 291 -2.10 11.67 2.02
N TYR A 292 -2.63 10.92 2.97
CA TYR A 292 -4.04 10.86 3.29
C TYR A 292 -4.19 11.07 4.79
N GLN A 293 -5.27 11.72 5.19
CA GLN A 293 -5.61 11.89 6.60
C GLN A 293 -6.70 10.89 6.98
N LEU A 294 -6.49 10.21 8.09
CA LEU A 294 -7.44 9.34 8.75
C LEU A 294 -8.34 10.17 9.67
N TYR A 295 -9.62 9.85 9.67
CA TYR A 295 -10.50 10.29 10.74
C TYR A 295 -10.61 9.14 11.74
N PRO A 296 -10.16 9.33 13.00
CA PRO A 296 -10.52 8.38 14.03
C PRO A 296 -12.04 8.33 14.12
N VAL A 297 -12.60 7.15 14.42
CA VAL A 297 -14.01 7.05 14.78
C VAL A 297 -14.23 8.02 15.92
N SER A 298 -15.01 9.09 15.71
CA SER A 298 -15.35 10.01 16.78
C SER A 298 -15.94 9.16 17.90
N SER A 299 -15.29 9.12 19.07
CA SER A 299 -15.99 8.67 20.26
C SER A 299 -17.18 9.60 20.40
N ASP A 300 -18.38 9.08 20.18
CA ASP A 300 -19.59 9.84 20.39
C ASP A 300 -19.48 10.42 21.80
N THR A 301 -19.31 11.74 21.87
CA THR A 301 -19.46 12.45 23.12
C THR A 301 -20.91 12.22 23.52
N ASP A 302 -21.09 11.36 24.53
CA ASP A 302 -22.38 11.10 25.14
C ASP A 302 -22.90 12.44 25.67
N GLY A 303 -23.68 13.11 24.81
CA GLY A 303 -24.41 14.32 25.08
C GLY A 303 -25.58 13.98 25.99
N GLY A 304 -25.25 13.61 27.23
CA GLY A 304 -26.20 13.47 28.32
C GLY A 304 -26.57 14.84 28.87
N ASN A 305 -27.69 15.35 28.38
CA ASN A 305 -28.43 16.51 28.87
C ASN A 305 -29.02 16.25 30.28
#